data_AF-A0A2A2RVV8-F1
#
_entry.id   AF-A0A2A2RVV8-F1
#
_cell.length_a   1.000
_cell.length_b   1.000
_cell.length_c   1.000
_cell.angle_alpha   90.00
_cell.angle_beta   90.00
_cell.angle_gamma   90.00
#
_symmetry.space_group_name_H-M   'P 1'
#
loop_
_entity.id
_entity.type
_entity.pdbx_description
1 polymer ?
#
loop_
_entity_poly.entity_id
_entity_poly.type
_entity_poly.pdbx_seq_one_letter_code
_entity_poly.pdbx_strand_id
1 'polypeptide(L)' 'MLRDLCWVKSRIGARILLRAEAGKLTARDIRLARRFAADRGVEDRLMYQALACIRAEKRERGLLPPLPNDYVPTY' A
#
# COMPACT_ATOMS: atom_id res chain seq x y z
N MET A 1 -3.49 -24.97 8.88
CA MET A 1 -3.06 -23.60 9.21
C MET A 1 -4.01 -22.63 8.49
N LEU A 2 -4.99 -22.06 9.21
CA LEU A 2 -5.92 -21.09 8.62
C LEU A 2 -5.09 -19.87 8.23
N ARG A 3 -4.98 -19.57 6.93
CA ARG A 3 -4.29 -18.37 6.47
C ARG A 3 -5.09 -17.19 7.01
N ASP A 4 -4.43 -16.29 7.75
CA ASP A 4 -5.10 -15.14 8.36
C ASP A 4 -5.82 -14.32 7.26
N LEU A 5 -7.15 -14.26 7.36
CA LEU A 5 -7.99 -13.59 6.38
C LEU A 5 -7.67 -12.09 6.30
N CYS A 6 -7.26 -11.48 7.42
CA CYS A 6 -6.82 -10.09 7.48
C CYS A 6 -5.56 -9.89 6.64
N TRP A 7 -4.56 -10.77 6.79
CA TRP A 7 -3.32 -10.74 6.02
C TRP A 7 -3.56 -10.84 4.50
N VAL A 8 -4.47 -11.72 4.08
CA VAL A 8 -4.81 -11.87 2.65
C VAL A 8 -5.43 -10.58 2.11
N LYS A 9 -6.34 -9.94 2.85
CA LYS A 9 -6.97 -8.68 2.42
C LYS A 9 -5.94 -7.55 2.33
N SER A 10 -5.09 -7.38 3.34
CA SER A 10 -4.01 -6.37 3.32
C SER A 10 -3.04 -6.57 2.17
N ARG A 11 -2.71 -7.83 1.82
CA ARG A 11 -1.88 -8.13 0.64
C ARG A 11 -2.56 -7.73 -0.66
N ILE A 12 -3.86 -7.93 -0.80
CA ILE A 12 -4.59 -7.52 -2.00
C ILE A 12 -4.67 -5.98 -2.07
N GLY A 13 -4.98 -5.31 -0.96
CA GLY A 13 -4.96 -3.84 -0.87
C GLY A 13 -3.61 -3.26 -1.28
N ALA A 14 -2.51 -3.79 -0.74
CA ALA A 14 -1.16 -3.37 -1.06
C ALA A 14 -0.85 -3.51 -2.57
N ARG A 15 -1.26 -4.64 -3.18
CA ARG A 15 -1.11 -4.86 -4.63
C ARG A 15 -1.91 -3.87 -5.46
N ILE A 16 -3.13 -3.55 -5.05
CA ILE A 16 -3.97 -2.56 -5.73
C ILE A 16 -3.26 -1.20 -5.69
N LEU A 17 -2.69 -0.81 -4.55
CA LEU A 17 -1.97 0.45 -4.39
C LEU A 17 -0.76 0.55 -5.36
N LEU A 18 0.05 -0.51 -5.44
CA LEU A 18 1.19 -0.55 -6.36
C LEU A 18 0.76 -0.50 -7.83
N ARG A 19 -0.35 -1.16 -8.19
CA ARG A 19 -0.90 -1.08 -9.56
C ARG A 19 -1.46 0.29 -9.88
N ALA A 20 -2.04 0.98 -8.91
CA ALA A 20 -2.50 2.36 -9.04
C ALA A 20 -1.35 3.30 -9.36
N GLU A 21 -0.25 3.21 -8.60
CA GLU A 21 0.95 4.01 -8.85
C GLU A 21 1.55 3.71 -10.23
N ALA A 22 1.52 2.45 -10.67
CA ALA A 22 2.00 2.06 -11.99
C ALA A 22 1.04 2.41 -13.16
N GLY A 23 -0.12 3.02 -12.90
CA GLY A 23 -1.15 3.32 -13.91
C GLY A 23 -1.84 2.08 -14.51
N LYS A 24 -1.79 0.93 -13.83
CA LYS A 24 -2.28 -0.38 -14.31
C LYS A 24 -3.53 -0.87 -13.56
N LEU A 25 -4.36 0.06 -13.07
CA LEU A 25 -5.61 -0.28 -12.37
C LEU A 25 -6.64 -0.84 -13.34
N THR A 26 -7.33 -1.89 -12.90
CA THR A 26 -8.49 -2.44 -13.60
C THR A 26 -9.78 -2.12 -12.85
N ALA A 27 -10.92 -2.22 -13.54
CA ALA A 27 -12.24 -2.10 -12.90
C ALA A 27 -12.46 -3.11 -11.75
N ARG A 28 -11.80 -4.28 -11.80
CA ARG A 28 -11.81 -5.26 -10.70
C ARG A 28 -11.04 -4.74 -9.49
N ASP A 29 -9.85 -4.17 -9.71
CA ASP A 29 -9.03 -3.59 -8.63
C ASP A 29 -9.80 -2.46 -7.93
N ILE A 30 -10.47 -1.58 -8.68
CA ILE A 30 -11.27 -0.48 -8.14
C ILE A 30 -12.41 -1.00 -7.24
N ARG A 31 -13.14 -2.02 -7.69
CA ARG A 31 -14.22 -2.64 -6.89
C ARG A 31 -13.69 -3.26 -5.60
N LEU A 32 -12.56 -3.96 -5.67
CA LEU A 32 -11.93 -4.56 -4.49
C LEU A 32 -11.40 -3.49 -3.52
N ALA A 33 -10.81 -2.42 -4.03
CA ALA A 33 -10.32 -1.30 -3.22
C ALA A 33 -11.45 -0.69 -2.39
N ARG A 34 -12.60 -0.42 -3.03
CA ARG A 34 -13.80 0.12 -2.35
C ARG A 34 -14.30 -0.82 -1.26
N ARG A 35 -14.29 -2.13 -1.51
CA ARG A 35 -14.70 -3.13 -0.52
C ARG A 35 -13.76 -3.16 0.68
N PHE A 36 -12.46 -3.12 0.45
CA PHE A 36 -11.46 -3.15 1.53
C PHE A 36 -11.38 -1.85 2.33
N ALA A 37 -11.65 -0.69 1.71
CA ALA A 37 -11.69 0.59 2.41
C ALA A 37 -12.76 0.62 3.54
N ALA A 38 -13.81 -0.20 3.44
CA ALA A 38 -14.84 -0.33 4.46
C ALA A 38 -14.54 -1.40 5.52
N ASP A 39 -13.44 -2.16 5.38
CA ASP A 39 -13.14 -3.33 6.21
C ASP A 39 -12.07 -3.00 7.26
N ARG A 40 -12.48 -2.96 8.54
CA ARG A 40 -11.59 -2.67 9.69
C ARG A 40 -10.52 -3.73 9.93
N GLY A 41 -10.63 -4.91 9.31
CA GLY A 41 -9.66 -6.01 9.46
C GLY A 41 -8.49 -5.95 8.45
N VAL A 42 -8.42 -4.93 7.59
CA VAL A 42 -7.28 -4.74 6.71
C VAL A 42 -6.17 -4.09 7.52
N GLU A 43 -5.40 -4.93 8.23
CA GLU A 43 -4.26 -4.46 9.02
C GLU A 43 -3.23 -3.75 8.15
N ASP A 44 -2.72 -2.69 8.74
CA ASP A 44 -1.98 -1.59 8.17
C ASP A 44 -0.62 -1.95 7.56
N ARG A 45 0.06 -2.99 8.06
CA ARG A 45 1.48 -3.21 7.76
C ARG A 45 1.80 -3.38 6.27
N LEU A 46 1.03 -4.19 5.53
CA LEU A 46 1.28 -4.38 4.09
C LEU A 46 0.91 -3.14 3.27
N MET A 47 -0.10 -2.39 3.72
CA MET A 47 -0.50 -1.12 3.10
C MET A 47 0.60 -0.07 3.32
N TYR A 48 1.13 0.03 4.54
CA TYR A 48 2.25 0.92 4.87
C TYR A 48 3.52 0.53 4.13
N GLN A 49 3.83 -0.77 3.98
CA GLN A 49 4.96 -1.21 3.16
C GLN A 49 4.81 -0.78 1.69
N ALA A 50 3.63 -0.98 1.09
CA ALA A 50 3.38 -0.52 -0.27
C ALA A 50 3.51 1.00 -0.41
N LEU A 51 2.97 1.77 0.56
CA LEU A 51 3.11 3.22 0.59
C LEU A 51 4.57 3.67 0.76
N ALA A 52 5.34 2.99 1.61
CA ALA A 52 6.76 3.26 1.81
C ALA A 52 7.55 3.02 0.53
N CYS A 53 7.29 1.92 -0.20
CA CYS A 53 7.89 1.67 -1.51
C CYS A 53 7.57 2.79 -2.51
N ILE A 54 6.30 3.21 -2.60
CA ILE A 54 5.89 4.30 -3.50
C ILE A 54 6.60 5.61 -3.14
N ARG A 55 6.71 5.93 -1.84
CA ARG A 55 7.41 7.13 -1.37
C ARG A 55 8.90 7.08 -1.69
N ALA A 56 9.54 5.92 -1.50
CA ALA A 56 10.95 5.72 -1.84
C ALA A 56 11.19 5.93 -3.35
N GLU A 57 10.38 5.31 -4.20
CA GLU A 57 10.46 5.46 -5.66
C GLU A 57 10.26 6.92 -6.10
N LYS A 58 9.26 7.62 -5.53
CA LYS A 58 9.03 9.03 -5.82
C LYS A 58 10.23 9.90 -5.43
N ARG A 59 10.91 9.58 -4.33
CA ARG A 59 12.12 10.29 -3.94
C ARG A 59 13.28 10.02 -4.90
N GLU A 60 13.50 8.77 -5.31
CA GLU A 60 14.52 8.43 -6.31
C GLU A 60 14.30 9.19 -7.62
N ARG A 61 13.03 9.41 -7.99
CA ARG A 61 12.63 10.23 -9.14
C ARG A 61 12.68 11.74 -8.90
N GLY A 62 13.07 12.19 -7.71
CA GLY A 62 13.10 13.63 -7.34
C GLY A 62 11.73 14.27 -7.14
N LEU A 63 10.66 13.48 -7.05
CA LEU A 63 9.28 13.95 -6.86
C LEU A 63 8.92 14.18 -5.39
N LEU A 64 9.76 13.70 -4.46
CA LEU A 64 9.64 13.95 -3.02
C LEU A 64 11.00 14.40 -2.46
N PRO A 65 11.01 15.33 -1.47
CA PRO A 65 12.24 15.76 -0.83
C PRO A 65 12.94 14.59 -0.11
N PRO A 66 14.27 14.64 0.08
CA PRO A 66 15.00 13.67 0.88
C PRO A 66 14.43 13.59 2.30
N LEU A 67 14.53 12.41 2.92
CA LEU A 67 14.12 12.28 4.31
C LEU A 67 15.14 13.04 5.17
N PRO A 68 14.70 13.70 6.24
CA PRO A 68 15.59 14.21 7.27
C PRO A 68 16.48 13.09 7.83
N ASN A 69 17.71 13.43 8.26
CA ASN A 69 18.65 12.48 8.85
C ASN A 69 18.11 11.80 10.13
N ASP A 70 17.15 12.43 10.79
CA ASP A 70 16.47 11.96 12.00
C ASP A 70 15.12 11.28 11.72
N TYR A 71 14.80 10.96 10.46
CA TYR A 71 13.54 10.28 10.15
C TYR A 71 13.50 8.87 10.73
N VAL A 72 12.55 8.65 11.65
CA VAL A 72 12.16 7.34 12.13
C VAL A 72 10.84 6.95 11.46
N PRO A 73 10.80 5.87 10.65
CA PRO A 73 9.54 5.39 10.10
C PRO A 73 8.62 4.93 11.24
N THR A 74 7.46 5.57 11.39
CA THR A 74 6.39 5.09 12.25
C THR A 74 5.55 4.09 11.45
N TYR A 75 5.43 2.86 11.97
CA TYR A 75 4.62 1.79 11.39
C TYR A 75 3.61 1.28 12.43
#